data_AF-A0A9E3V2W4-F1
#
_entry.id   AF-A0A9E3V2W4-F1
#
_cell.length_a   1.000
_cell.length_b   1.000
_cell.length_c   1.000
_cell.angle_alpha   90.00
_cell.angle_beta   90.00
_cell.angle_gamma   90.00
#
_symmetry.space_group_name_H-M   'P 1'
#
loop_
_entity.id
_entity.type
_entity.pdbx_description
1 polymer ?
#
loop_
_entity_poly.entity_id
_entity_poly.type
_entity_poly.pdbx_seq_one_letter_code
_entity_poly.pdbx_strand_id
1 'polypeptide(L)'
;MISLILVLMVLGAGSSEGEGRQDGDQGRADQRADQRPSRDLAGSGTRRFPKDETSISNLLLSKVVQKEIGLTDEQFREIDALWRQQAERSQLLMMQMRNARDPEARAAIEAALGSLQDEFHVAIRRHLKPQQVKRLLQIAARNAGIRAVASPEIADAIGLSPPQRASRSRRLPCAC
;
A
#
# COMPACT_ATOMS: atom_id res chain seq x y z
N MET A 1 10.62 35.30 -0.91
CA MET A 1 10.78 35.20 0.55
C MET A 1 11.47 33.87 0.83
N ILE A 2 12.68 33.96 1.36
CA ILE A 2 13.64 32.87 1.55
C ILE A 2 13.33 32.23 2.90
N SER A 3 12.72 31.04 2.92
CA SER A 3 12.58 30.24 4.14
C SER A 3 13.77 29.30 4.29
N LEU A 4 14.77 29.84 4.97
CA LEU A 4 15.72 29.13 5.82
C LEU A 4 14.92 28.33 6.86
N ILE A 5 15.12 27.01 7.02
CA ILE A 5 14.91 26.29 8.29
C ILE A 5 15.57 24.90 8.23
N LEU A 6 16.56 24.77 9.12
CA LEU A 6 17.15 23.60 9.81
C LEU A 6 17.35 22.28 9.06
N VAL A 7 18.62 22.05 8.72
CA VAL A 7 19.26 20.73 8.68
C VAL A 7 19.49 20.28 10.13
N LEU A 8 18.76 19.27 10.58
CA LEU A 8 19.00 18.58 11.86
C LEU A 8 19.98 17.43 11.61
N MET A 9 21.27 17.69 11.87
CA MET A 9 22.28 16.64 11.98
C MET A 9 22.07 15.87 13.27
N VAL A 10 21.62 14.62 13.18
CA VAL A 10 21.68 13.66 14.30
C VAL A 10 22.91 12.79 14.09
N LEU A 11 23.99 13.18 14.78
CA LEU A 11 25.16 12.35 15.04
C LEU A 11 24.82 11.40 16.19
N GLY A 12 24.49 10.16 15.85
CA GLY A 12 24.33 9.05 16.79
C GLY A 12 25.40 8.00 16.54
N ALA A 13 26.58 8.18 17.16
CA ALA A 13 27.58 7.15 17.31
C ALA A 13 27.09 6.16 18.38
N GLY A 14 26.99 4.88 18.02
CA GLY A 14 26.56 3.81 18.92
C GLY A 14 27.10 2.47 18.45
N SER A 15 28.35 2.21 18.82
CA SER A 15 29.03 0.93 18.69
C SER A 15 28.58 0.00 19.81
N SER A 16 28.18 -1.23 19.50
CA SER A 16 28.35 -2.36 20.41
C SER A 16 28.23 -3.67 19.64
N GLU A 17 29.39 -4.27 19.41
CA GLU A 17 29.56 -5.67 19.07
C GLU A 17 28.94 -6.56 20.16
N GLY A 18 28.26 -7.61 19.73
CA GLY A 18 27.67 -8.64 20.60
C GLY A 18 27.73 -9.98 19.89
N GLU A 19 28.93 -10.56 19.86
CA GLU A 19 29.21 -11.90 19.35
C GLU A 19 28.82 -12.93 20.42
N GLY A 20 27.65 -13.57 20.23
CA GLY A 20 27.11 -14.59 21.12
C GLY A 20 26.88 -15.89 20.36
N ARG A 21 27.90 -16.75 20.35
CA ARG A 21 27.86 -18.12 19.86
C ARG A 21 27.29 -19.02 20.96
N GLN A 22 26.19 -19.72 20.71
CA GLN A 22 25.77 -20.87 21.52
C GLN A 22 25.32 -22.00 20.59
N ASP A 23 26.24 -22.94 20.40
CA ASP A 23 25.97 -24.30 19.96
C ASP A 23 25.20 -25.03 21.08
N GLY A 24 24.09 -25.68 20.73
CA GLY A 24 23.21 -26.26 21.72
C GLY A 24 22.14 -27.18 21.15
N ASP A 25 22.57 -28.41 20.90
CA ASP A 25 21.84 -29.66 21.20
C ASP A 25 20.85 -30.24 20.19
N GLN A 26 21.13 -31.52 19.93
CA GLN A 26 20.44 -32.44 19.06
C GLN A 26 19.44 -33.28 19.87
N GLY A 27 18.20 -33.29 19.41
CA GLY A 27 17.39 -34.51 19.42
C GLY A 27 16.33 -34.60 20.51
N ARG A 28 15.05 -34.63 20.08
CA ARG A 28 14.18 -35.76 20.39
C ARG A 28 12.97 -35.81 19.49
N ALA A 29 12.75 -37.00 18.94
CA ALA A 29 11.55 -37.40 18.23
C ALA A 29 10.37 -37.61 19.20
N ASP A 30 9.19 -37.67 18.56
CA ASP A 30 7.95 -38.33 18.97
C ASP A 30 6.85 -37.58 19.76
N GLN A 31 5.76 -37.35 19.01
CA GLN A 31 4.36 -37.75 19.29
C GLN A 31 3.60 -37.11 20.46
N ARG A 32 2.58 -36.31 20.08
CA ARG A 32 1.14 -36.40 20.47
C ARG A 32 0.41 -35.19 19.86
N ALA A 33 -0.43 -35.36 18.85
CA ALA A 33 -1.84 -35.78 18.96
C ALA A 33 -2.65 -34.88 19.91
N ASP A 34 -3.53 -34.07 19.30
CA ASP A 34 -4.72 -33.44 19.87
C ASP A 34 -4.60 -32.57 21.12
N GLN A 35 -4.39 -31.28 20.88
CA GLN A 35 -5.12 -30.20 21.56
C GLN A 35 -4.97 -28.92 20.74
N ARG A 36 -6.00 -28.58 19.96
CA ARG A 36 -6.13 -27.25 19.34
C ARG A 36 -6.79 -26.32 20.36
N PRO A 37 -6.05 -25.41 21.03
CA PRO A 37 -6.69 -24.33 21.76
C PRO A 37 -7.43 -23.45 20.74
N SER A 38 -8.76 -23.46 20.83
CA SER A 38 -9.60 -22.51 20.10
C SER A 38 -9.50 -21.15 20.76
N ARG A 39 -9.31 -20.14 19.90
CA ARG A 39 -9.86 -18.79 20.00
C ARG A 39 -9.55 -18.01 21.28
N ASP A 40 -8.50 -17.21 21.16
CA ASP A 40 -8.52 -15.81 21.59
C ASP A 40 -8.43 -14.91 20.35
N LEU A 41 -9.56 -14.80 19.65
CA LEU A 41 -9.83 -13.78 18.61
C LEU A 41 -10.36 -12.50 19.28
N ALA A 42 -9.78 -12.12 20.41
CA ALA A 42 -10.22 -10.99 21.21
C ALA A 42 -9.01 -10.10 21.54
N GLY A 43 -8.91 -8.98 20.83
CA GLY A 43 -8.18 -7.80 21.30
C GLY A 43 -6.73 -7.66 20.85
N SER A 44 -6.51 -7.06 19.68
CA SER A 44 -5.95 -5.71 19.57
C SER A 44 -5.88 -5.37 18.09
N GLY A 45 -6.49 -4.26 17.68
CA GLY A 45 -5.68 -3.08 17.43
C GLY A 45 -5.66 -2.82 15.94
N THR A 46 -6.74 -2.22 15.45
CA THR A 46 -6.93 -1.77 14.06
C THR A 46 -6.81 -2.88 13.00
N ARG A 47 -7.94 -3.39 12.52
CA ARG A 47 -7.99 -3.91 11.14
C ARG A 47 -7.69 -2.71 10.23
N ARG A 48 -6.41 -2.40 10.04
CA ARG A 48 -5.97 -1.65 8.88
C ARG A 48 -6.37 -2.55 7.73
N PHE A 49 -7.58 -2.31 7.20
CA PHE A 49 -7.88 -2.74 5.84
C PHE A 49 -6.62 -2.40 5.05
N PRO A 50 -6.02 -3.38 4.34
CA PRO A 50 -4.93 -3.03 3.43
C PRO A 50 -5.45 -1.84 2.66
N LYS A 51 -4.66 -0.75 2.59
CA LYS A 51 -4.95 0.37 1.70
C LYS A 51 -4.90 -0.21 0.29
N ASP A 52 -5.94 -0.93 -0.08
CA ASP A 52 -6.20 -1.56 -1.37
C ASP A 52 -6.73 -0.46 -2.27
N GLU A 53 -6.00 0.66 -2.22
CA GLU A 53 -5.99 1.66 -3.22
C GLU A 53 -5.40 0.94 -4.42
N THR A 54 -6.30 0.49 -5.27
CA THR A 54 -6.09 0.78 -6.69
C THR A 54 -5.77 2.27 -6.74
N SER A 55 -4.49 2.62 -6.61
CA SER A 55 -4.11 4.01 -6.46
C SER A 55 -4.69 4.73 -7.66
N ILE A 56 -5.41 5.82 -7.42
CA ILE A 56 -6.11 6.57 -8.48
C ILE A 56 -5.12 6.84 -9.64
N SER A 57 -3.86 7.05 -9.28
CA SER A 57 -2.66 7.06 -10.12
C SER A 57 -2.61 5.92 -11.16
N ASN A 58 -2.73 4.66 -10.73
CA ASN A 58 -2.64 3.49 -11.61
C ASN A 58 -3.80 3.42 -12.61
N LEU A 59 -4.99 3.90 -12.22
CA LEU A 59 -6.14 3.96 -13.13
C LEU A 59 -5.91 4.94 -14.27
N LEU A 60 -5.27 6.07 -13.97
CA LEU A 60 -4.99 7.11 -14.95
C LEU A 60 -3.94 6.70 -15.98
N LEU A 61 -3.14 5.66 -15.74
CA LEU A 61 -2.23 5.08 -16.75
C LEU A 61 -2.97 4.25 -17.81
N SER A 62 -4.20 3.80 -17.52
CA SER A 62 -4.99 2.99 -18.44
C SER A 62 -5.63 3.86 -19.53
N LYS A 63 -5.28 3.62 -20.80
CA LYS A 63 -5.88 4.30 -21.97
C LYS A 63 -7.40 4.15 -22.04
N VAL A 64 -7.94 3.02 -21.56
CA VAL A 64 -9.39 2.80 -21.47
C VAL A 64 -10.02 3.77 -20.47
N VAL A 65 -9.42 3.91 -19.28
CA VAL A 65 -9.90 4.85 -18.26
C VAL A 65 -9.73 6.29 -18.71
N GLN A 66 -8.60 6.64 -19.33
CA GLN A 66 -8.35 7.98 -19.89
C GLN A 66 -9.47 8.37 -20.87
N LYS A 67 -9.82 7.47 -21.80
CA LYS A 67 -10.92 7.69 -22.75
C LYS A 67 -12.28 7.77 -22.05
N GLU A 68 -12.54 6.89 -21.09
CA GLU A 68 -13.81 6.82 -20.35
C GLU A 68 -14.09 8.09 -19.53
N ILE A 69 -13.07 8.70 -18.94
CA ILE A 69 -13.20 9.97 -18.20
C ILE A 69 -13.00 11.21 -19.10
N GLY A 70 -12.73 11.01 -20.39
CA GLY A 70 -12.44 12.10 -21.32
C GLY A 70 -11.23 12.94 -20.91
N LEU A 71 -10.14 12.29 -20.49
CA LEU A 71 -8.90 12.96 -20.11
C LEU A 71 -8.25 13.57 -21.36
N THR A 72 -7.98 14.88 -21.32
CA THR A 72 -7.29 15.57 -22.42
C THR A 72 -5.79 15.34 -22.36
N ASP A 73 -5.11 15.50 -23.49
CA ASP A 73 -3.65 15.40 -23.55
C ASP A 73 -2.95 16.45 -22.67
N GLU A 74 -3.54 17.65 -22.56
CA GLU A 74 -3.04 18.71 -21.67
C GLU A 74 -3.09 18.28 -20.20
N GLN A 75 -4.27 17.84 -19.73
CA GLN A 75 -4.43 17.34 -18.36
C GLN A 75 -3.50 16.15 -18.09
N PHE A 76 -3.32 15.26 -19.07
CA PHE A 76 -2.40 14.13 -18.94
C PHE A 76 -0.95 14.59 -18.77
N ARG A 77 -0.49 15.59 -19.54
CA ARG A 77 0.86 16.17 -19.38
C ARG A 77 1.07 16.80 -18.01
N GLU A 78 0.09 17.53 -17.51
CA GLU A 78 0.14 18.12 -16.15
C GLU A 78 0.22 17.03 -15.07
N ILE A 79 -0.59 15.97 -15.19
CA ILE A 79 -0.58 14.83 -14.28
C ILE A 79 0.75 14.06 -14.38
N ASP A 80 1.34 13.91 -15.57
CA ASP A 80 2.65 13.28 -15.76
C ASP A 80 3.78 14.06 -15.07
N ALA A 81 3.75 15.38 -15.13
CA ALA A 81 4.69 16.23 -14.40
C ALA A 81 4.57 16.03 -12.88
N LEU A 82 3.33 15.95 -12.36
CA LEU A 82 3.10 15.64 -10.94
C LEU A 82 3.63 14.23 -10.58
N TRP A 83 3.48 13.21 -11.45
CA TRP A 83 4.03 11.88 -11.18
C TRP A 83 5.55 11.89 -11.05
N ARG A 84 6.26 12.62 -11.91
CA ARG A 84 7.72 12.70 -11.86
C ARG A 84 8.18 13.35 -10.56
N GLN A 85 7.56 14.48 -10.19
CA GLN A 85 7.85 15.16 -8.93
C GLN A 85 7.57 14.26 -7.71
N GLN A 86 6.46 13.54 -7.73
CA GLN A 86 6.09 12.58 -6.69
C GLN A 86 7.09 11.43 -6.60
N ALA A 87 7.51 10.88 -7.75
CA ALA A 87 8.46 9.78 -7.82
C ALA A 87 9.81 10.16 -7.22
N GLU A 88 10.31 11.36 -7.51
CA GLU A 88 11.55 11.89 -6.93
C GLU A 88 11.45 12.01 -5.39
N ARG A 89 10.37 12.61 -4.88
CA ARG A 89 10.14 12.75 -3.43
C ARG A 89 10.02 11.38 -2.75
N SER A 90 9.27 10.46 -3.37
CA SER A 90 9.08 9.10 -2.86
C SER A 90 10.39 8.31 -2.84
N GLN A 91 11.20 8.42 -3.91
CA GLN A 91 12.50 7.75 -3.99
C GLN A 91 13.43 8.18 -2.85
N LEU A 92 13.49 9.47 -2.53
CA LEU A 92 14.29 9.98 -1.41
C LEU A 92 13.83 9.40 -0.06
N LEU A 93 12.52 9.38 0.20
CA LEU A 93 11.96 8.79 1.41
C LEU A 93 12.22 7.28 1.48
N MET A 94 12.12 6.57 0.36
CA MET A 94 12.41 5.13 0.30
C MET A 94 13.89 4.83 0.58
N MET A 95 14.81 5.68 0.11
CA MET A 95 16.24 5.58 0.45
C MET A 95 16.48 5.84 1.93
N GLN A 96 15.82 6.84 2.53
CA GLN A 96 15.88 7.09 3.97
C GLN A 96 15.35 5.90 4.77
N MET A 97 14.21 5.32 4.34
CA MET A 97 13.59 4.16 4.99
C MET A 97 14.53 2.95 4.99
N ARG A 98 15.25 2.71 3.88
CA ARG A 98 16.24 1.63 3.78
C ARG A 98 17.41 1.81 4.75
N ASN A 99 17.79 3.06 5.04
CA ASN A 99 18.92 3.38 5.90
C ASN A 99 18.53 3.54 7.38
N ALA A 100 17.23 3.71 7.69
CA ALA A 100 16.73 3.88 9.04
C ALA A 100 16.77 2.56 9.82
N ARG A 101 17.59 2.52 10.89
CA ARG A 101 17.66 1.40 11.84
C ARG A 101 16.67 1.54 12.99
N ASP A 102 16.38 2.78 13.36
CA ASP A 102 15.47 3.11 14.46
C ASP A 102 13.99 2.90 14.05
N PRO A 103 13.18 2.19 14.86
CA PRO A 103 11.77 1.97 14.56
C PRO A 103 10.92 3.23 14.49
N GLU A 104 11.20 4.25 15.33
CA GLU A 104 10.42 5.50 15.33
C GLU A 104 10.69 6.30 14.06
N ALA A 105 11.97 6.40 13.65
CA ALA A 105 12.36 7.01 12.39
C ALA A 105 11.68 6.32 11.19
N ARG A 106 11.61 4.99 11.18
CA ARG A 106 10.90 4.24 10.13
C ARG A 106 9.41 4.56 10.11
N ALA A 107 8.75 4.57 11.27
CA ALA A 107 7.33 4.93 11.36
C ALA A 107 7.05 6.36 10.87
N ALA A 108 7.95 7.31 11.17
CA ALA A 108 7.85 8.69 10.68
C ALA A 108 7.99 8.77 9.14
N ILE A 109 8.92 8.01 8.56
CA ILE A 109 9.11 7.95 7.10
C ILE A 109 7.91 7.28 6.41
N GLU A 110 7.36 6.20 6.99
CA GLU A 110 6.13 5.57 6.49
C GLU A 110 4.93 6.54 6.52
N ALA A 111 4.78 7.31 7.61
CA ALA A 111 3.75 8.35 7.70
C ALA A 111 3.96 9.43 6.63
N ALA A 112 5.21 9.87 6.40
CA ALA A 112 5.55 10.84 5.37
C ALA A 112 5.22 10.32 3.95
N LEU A 113 5.50 9.05 3.66
CA LEU A 113 5.10 8.40 2.40
C LEU A 113 3.57 8.39 2.24
N GLY A 114 2.84 8.11 3.32
CA GLY A 114 1.38 8.19 3.35
C GLY A 114 0.85 9.58 3.02
N SER A 115 1.34 10.61 3.70
CA SER A 115 0.94 12.01 3.44
C SER A 115 1.32 12.47 2.03
N LEU A 116 2.49 12.05 1.54
CA LEU A 116 2.95 12.33 0.19
C LEU A 116 1.97 11.74 -0.85
N GLN A 117 1.43 10.53 -0.62
CA GLN A 117 0.42 9.93 -1.49
C GLN A 117 -0.92 10.69 -1.44
N ASP A 118 -1.36 11.12 -0.25
CA ASP A 118 -2.58 11.90 -0.08
C ASP A 118 -2.50 13.27 -0.78
N GLU A 119 -1.38 13.98 -0.62
CA GLU A 119 -1.07 15.25 -1.33
C GLU A 119 -1.18 15.05 -2.85
N PHE A 120 -0.61 13.97 -3.35
CA PHE A 120 -0.61 13.66 -4.77
C PHE A 120 -2.01 13.40 -5.31
N HIS A 121 -2.85 12.67 -4.58
CA HIS A 121 -4.26 12.45 -4.95
C HIS A 121 -5.06 13.75 -4.97
N VAL A 122 -4.81 14.65 -4.02
CA VAL A 122 -5.44 15.98 -4.01
C VAL A 122 -4.99 16.79 -5.22
N ALA A 123 -3.70 16.78 -5.55
CA ALA A 123 -3.14 17.48 -6.69
C ALA A 123 -3.79 17.00 -8.00
N ILE A 124 -3.84 15.69 -8.25
CA ILE A 124 -4.52 15.12 -9.43
C ILE A 124 -5.96 15.65 -9.56
N ARG A 125 -6.74 15.62 -8.48
CA ARG A 125 -8.15 16.01 -8.51
C ARG A 125 -8.35 17.48 -8.88
N ARG A 126 -7.37 18.36 -8.61
CA ARG A 126 -7.41 19.77 -8.99
C ARG A 126 -7.25 19.99 -10.50
N HIS A 127 -6.58 19.09 -11.20
CA HIS A 127 -6.43 19.13 -12.67
C HIS A 127 -7.61 18.51 -13.42
N LEU A 128 -8.52 17.85 -12.70
CA LEU A 128 -9.69 17.19 -13.27
C LEU A 128 -10.96 18.01 -13.04
N LYS A 129 -11.88 17.98 -14.02
CA LYS A 129 -13.22 18.54 -13.83
C LYS A 129 -13.99 17.72 -12.79
N PRO A 130 -14.95 18.31 -12.06
CA PRO A 130 -15.72 17.58 -11.05
C PRO A 130 -16.40 16.30 -11.56
N GLN A 131 -16.90 16.31 -12.80
CA GLN A 131 -17.50 15.14 -13.45
C GLN A 131 -16.47 14.02 -13.71
N GLN A 132 -15.24 14.37 -14.09
CA GLN A 132 -14.15 13.42 -14.29
C GLN A 132 -13.72 12.78 -12.97
N VAL A 133 -13.60 13.59 -11.91
CA VAL A 133 -13.31 13.10 -10.55
C VAL A 133 -14.39 12.12 -10.09
N LYS A 134 -15.67 12.47 -10.26
CA LYS A 134 -16.79 11.58 -9.92
C LYS A 134 -16.68 10.25 -10.65
N ARG A 135 -16.44 10.27 -11.98
CA ARG A 135 -16.34 9.02 -12.76
C ARG A 135 -15.11 8.20 -12.36
N LEU A 136 -13.97 8.84 -12.15
CA LEU A 136 -12.73 8.18 -11.70
C LEU A 136 -12.92 7.47 -10.35
N LEU A 137 -13.60 8.11 -9.40
CA LEU A 137 -13.93 7.50 -8.11
C LEU A 137 -14.89 6.31 -8.23
N GLN A 138 -15.86 6.36 -9.15
CA GLN A 138 -16.73 5.21 -9.44
C GLN A 138 -15.94 4.02 -10.00
N ILE A 139 -15.01 4.29 -10.93
CA ILE A 139 -14.12 3.25 -11.49
C ILE A 139 -13.25 2.66 -10.39
N ALA A 140 -12.67 3.51 -9.52
CA ALA A 140 -11.86 3.08 -8.39
C ALA A 140 -12.67 2.21 -7.42
N ALA A 141 -13.88 2.62 -7.04
CA ALA A 141 -14.77 1.86 -6.17
C ALA A 141 -15.16 0.51 -6.79
N ARG A 142 -15.46 0.46 -8.08
CA ARG A 142 -15.74 -0.79 -8.81
C ARG A 142 -14.54 -1.73 -8.76
N ASN A 143 -13.34 -1.22 -9.03
CA ASN A 143 -12.12 -2.03 -9.02
C ASN A 143 -11.75 -2.50 -7.60
N ALA A 144 -11.97 -1.65 -6.59
CA ALA A 144 -11.82 -2.02 -5.19
C ALA A 144 -12.83 -3.11 -4.79
N GLY A 145 -14.08 -3.02 -5.23
CA GLY A 145 -15.10 -4.04 -4.96
C GLY A 145 -14.74 -5.41 -5.55
N ILE A 146 -14.24 -5.45 -6.79
CA ILE A 146 -13.77 -6.69 -7.43
C ILE A 146 -12.63 -7.33 -6.62
N ARG A 147 -11.68 -6.52 -6.13
CA ARG A 147 -10.59 -6.96 -5.25
C ARG A 147 -11.05 -7.38 -3.86
N ALA A 148 -11.96 -6.62 -3.25
CA ALA A 148 -12.51 -6.91 -1.94
C ALA A 148 -13.14 -8.31 -1.94
N VAL A 149 -13.96 -8.61 -2.95
CA VAL A 149 -14.54 -9.94 -3.11
C VAL A 149 -13.46 -11.01 -3.30
N ALA A 150 -12.28 -10.66 -3.84
CA ALA A 150 -11.15 -11.58 -3.99
C ALA A 150 -10.55 -12.04 -2.65
N SER A 151 -10.66 -11.25 -1.59
CA SER A 151 -10.22 -11.62 -0.25
C SER A 151 -10.97 -12.85 0.27
N PRO A 152 -10.29 -13.88 0.81
CA PRO A 152 -10.94 -15.04 1.43
C PRO A 152 -11.91 -14.66 2.55
N GLU A 153 -11.52 -13.73 3.42
CA GLU A 153 -12.35 -13.26 4.55
C GLU A 153 -13.68 -12.67 4.05
N ILE A 154 -13.63 -11.83 3.01
CA ILE A 154 -14.83 -11.21 2.43
C ILE A 154 -15.64 -12.23 1.65
N ALA A 155 -14.99 -13.12 0.91
CA ALA A 155 -15.66 -14.21 0.19
C ALA A 155 -16.41 -15.16 1.13
N ASP A 156 -15.85 -15.46 2.30
CA ASP A 156 -16.49 -16.23 3.37
C ASP A 156 -17.65 -15.43 3.98
N ALA A 157 -17.42 -14.15 4.31
CA ALA A 157 -18.44 -13.29 4.92
C ALA A 157 -19.68 -13.09 4.04
N ILE A 158 -19.52 -13.02 2.71
CA ILE A 158 -20.64 -12.92 1.76
C ILE A 158 -21.16 -14.28 1.29
N GLY A 159 -20.64 -15.40 1.82
CA GLY A 159 -21.13 -16.74 1.53
C GLY A 159 -20.85 -17.25 0.11
N LEU A 160 -19.74 -16.85 -0.53
CA LEU A 160 -19.37 -17.39 -1.84
C LEU A 160 -19.05 -18.88 -1.75
N SER A 161 -19.69 -19.71 -2.58
CA SER A 161 -19.40 -21.15 -2.65
C SER A 161 -18.04 -21.44 -3.31
N PRO A 162 -17.41 -22.61 -3.06
CA PRO A 162 -16.14 -22.96 -3.70
C PRO A 162 -16.17 -22.90 -5.24
N PRO A 163 -17.24 -23.35 -5.94
CA PRO A 163 -17.36 -23.18 -7.39
C PRO A 163 -17.42 -21.71 -7.84
N GLN A 164 -18.08 -20.83 -7.07
CA GLN A 164 -18.13 -19.39 -7.36
C GLN A 164 -16.75 -18.73 -7.20
N ARG A 165 -15.97 -19.15 -6.20
CA ARG A 165 -14.59 -18.68 -6.02
C ARG A 165 -13.67 -19.14 -7.16
N ALA A 166 -13.81 -20.40 -7.58
CA ALA A 166 -13.02 -21.00 -8.65
C ALA A 166 -13.33 -20.44 -10.05
N SER A 167 -14.61 -20.13 -10.35
CA SER A 167 -14.99 -19.53 -11.63
C SER A 167 -14.51 -18.07 -11.74
N ARG A 168 -14.40 -17.36 -10.62
CA ARG A 168 -13.83 -16.01 -10.56
C ARG A 168 -12.33 -16.00 -10.84
N SER A 169 -11.54 -16.89 -10.23
CA SER A 169 -10.09 -16.93 -10.45
C SER A 169 -9.72 -17.21 -11.91
N ARG A 170 -10.56 -17.93 -12.67
CA ARG A 170 -10.38 -18.14 -14.11
C ARG A 170 -10.67 -16.91 -14.99
N ARG A 171 -11.47 -15.95 -14.52
CA ARG A 171 -11.88 -14.77 -15.31
C ARG A 171 -11.04 -13.53 -15.04
N LEU A 172 -10.24 -13.53 -13.97
CA LEU A 172 -9.27 -12.47 -13.75
C LEU A 172 -8.06 -12.78 -14.65
N PRO A 173 -7.69 -11.89 -15.59
CA PRO A 173 -6.46 -12.08 -16.35
C PRO A 173 -5.32 -12.19 -15.32
N CYS A 174 -4.53 -13.26 -15.41
CA CYS A 174 -3.30 -13.37 -14.63
C CYS A 174 -2.50 -12.08 -14.89
N ALA A 175 -2.28 -11.28 -13.85
CA ALA A 175 -1.35 -10.17 -13.93
C ALA A 175 0.05 -10.80 -13.97
N CYS A 176 0.56 -11.02 -15.18
CA CYS A 176 1.94 -11.42 -15.43
C CYS A 176 2.87 -10.22 -15.24
#